data_AF-A0A418V9J6-F1
#
_entry.id   AF-A0A418V9J6-F1
#
_cell.length_a   1.000
_cell.length_b   1.000
_cell.length_c   1.000
_cell.angle_alpha   90.00
_cell.angle_beta   90.00
_cell.angle_gamma   90.00
#
_symmetry.space_group_name_H-M   'P 1'
#
loop_
_entity.id
_entity.type
_entity.pdbx_description
1 polymer ?
#
loop_
_entity_poly.entity_id
_entity_poly.type
_entity_poly.pdbx_seq_one_letter_code
_entity_poly.pdbx_strand_id
1 'polypeptide(L)'
;MSDYPHLNLNQLTAIADRETVMLTGLYSRHPDQVVLTQGDQRLPLLDLPFSWLPPQGCTVRIWGELLQGKPRRLLVHDACHASAPTPEPRRTPTLRAGMPVTLTVHVNNVGDEQVARTADRHMFNLIGDELDERKYLLSGELITLNPPTLVVLQAIPILQSTPTEVKR
;
A
#
# COMPACT_ATOMS: atom_id res chain seq x y z
N MET A 1 -17.65 -6.87 6.65
CA MET A 1 -16.82 -7.28 7.82
C MET A 1 -15.48 -7.69 7.24
N SER A 2 -14.37 -7.16 7.73
CA SER A 2 -13.07 -7.37 7.07
C SER A 2 -12.47 -8.73 7.49
N ASP A 3 -12.09 -9.54 6.49
CA ASP A 3 -11.70 -10.96 6.58
C ASP A 3 -10.25 -11.20 7.08
N TYR A 4 -9.72 -10.30 7.91
CA TYR A 4 -8.34 -10.42 8.42
C TYR A 4 -8.33 -10.69 9.93
N PRO A 5 -8.33 -11.96 10.37
CA PRO A 5 -8.16 -12.29 11.77
C PRO A 5 -6.85 -11.71 12.31
N HIS A 6 -6.93 -11.05 13.47
CA HIS A 6 -5.76 -10.65 14.23
C HIS A 6 -5.10 -11.88 14.85
N LEU A 7 -3.84 -12.11 14.52
CA LEU A 7 -3.06 -13.24 15.00
C LEU A 7 -1.69 -12.80 15.48
N ASN A 8 -1.07 -13.63 16.30
CA ASN A 8 0.34 -13.55 16.65
C ASN A 8 1.15 -14.46 15.71
N LEU A 9 2.44 -14.16 15.53
CA LEU A 9 3.34 -14.94 14.68
C LEU A 9 3.43 -16.42 15.09
N ASN A 10 3.31 -16.72 16.39
CA ASN A 10 3.33 -18.09 16.91
C ASN A 10 2.06 -18.90 16.56
N GLN A 11 0.97 -18.24 16.16
CA GLN A 11 -0.28 -18.90 15.76
C GLN A 11 -0.31 -19.28 14.28
N LEU A 12 0.64 -18.77 13.47
CA LEU A 12 0.65 -18.95 12.02
C LEU A 12 0.86 -20.40 11.55
N THR A 13 1.29 -21.32 12.42
CA THR A 13 1.42 -22.74 12.07
C THR A 13 0.08 -23.44 11.85
N ALA A 14 -0.99 -22.94 12.44
CA ALA A 14 -2.33 -23.51 12.32
C ALA A 14 -3.16 -22.91 11.17
N ILE A 15 -2.62 -21.91 10.47
CA ILE A 15 -3.31 -21.17 9.42
C ILE A 15 -3.06 -21.83 8.06
N ALA A 16 -4.07 -21.94 7.20
CA ALA A 16 -3.88 -22.52 5.87
C ALA A 16 -3.03 -21.61 4.97
N ASP A 17 -2.48 -22.19 3.90
CA ASP A 17 -1.81 -21.39 2.86
C ASP A 17 -2.83 -20.46 2.19
N ARG A 18 -2.39 -19.27 1.78
CA ARG A 18 -3.21 -18.25 1.11
C ARG A 18 -4.30 -17.61 1.97
N GLU A 19 -4.34 -17.88 3.27
CA GLU A 19 -5.26 -17.23 4.20
C GLU A 19 -4.87 -15.78 4.49
N THR A 20 -5.88 -14.93 4.63
CA THR A 20 -5.70 -13.52 5.00
C THR A 20 -5.47 -13.40 6.50
N VAL A 21 -4.45 -12.65 6.90
CA VAL A 21 -4.08 -12.48 8.32
C VAL A 21 -3.68 -11.04 8.60
N MET A 22 -3.91 -10.61 9.84
CA MET A 22 -3.41 -9.35 10.35
C MET A 22 -2.50 -9.59 11.56
N LEU A 23 -1.32 -8.98 11.52
CA LEU A 23 -0.23 -9.22 12.46
C LEU A 23 0.25 -7.90 13.03
N THR A 24 0.81 -7.93 14.23
CA THR A 24 1.46 -6.79 14.85
C THR A 24 2.86 -7.16 15.28
N GLY A 25 3.84 -6.32 14.95
CA GLY A 25 5.23 -6.59 15.28
C GLY A 25 6.16 -5.43 14.93
N LEU A 26 7.44 -5.61 15.22
CA LEU A 26 8.51 -4.68 14.89
C LEU A 26 8.91 -4.83 13.42
N TYR A 27 8.82 -3.73 12.68
CA TYR A 27 9.25 -3.64 11.29
C TYR A 27 10.76 -3.43 11.20
N SER A 28 11.42 -4.19 10.34
CA SER A 28 12.86 -4.06 10.08
C SER A 28 13.17 -4.31 8.62
N ARG A 29 13.98 -3.41 8.03
CA ARG A 29 14.59 -3.56 6.72
C ARG A 29 16.02 -4.06 6.89
N HIS A 30 16.35 -5.11 6.16
CA HIS A 30 17.70 -5.59 5.92
C HIS A 30 18.01 -5.43 4.42
N PRO A 31 19.30 -5.44 4.01
CA PRO A 31 19.67 -5.31 2.60
C PRO A 31 18.96 -6.31 1.67
N ASP A 32 18.74 -7.54 2.15
CA ASP A 32 18.21 -8.63 1.31
C ASP A 32 16.73 -8.96 1.57
N GLN A 33 16.14 -8.42 2.65
CA GLN A 33 14.77 -8.75 3.03
C GLN A 33 14.16 -7.74 4.01
N VAL A 34 12.84 -7.63 3.99
CA VAL A 34 12.07 -6.92 5.01
C VAL A 34 11.39 -7.93 5.92
N VAL A 35 11.41 -7.68 7.23
CA VAL A 35 10.99 -8.65 8.24
C VAL A 35 10.11 -7.98 9.29
N LEU A 36 9.02 -8.68 9.64
CA LEU A 36 8.24 -8.42 10.84
C LEU A 36 8.72 -9.34 11.97
N THR A 37 9.05 -8.76 13.11
CA THR A 37 9.50 -9.50 14.30
C THR A 37 8.47 -9.39 15.42
N GLN A 38 8.13 -10.51 16.06
CA GLN A 38 7.27 -10.53 17.25
C GLN A 38 7.81 -11.57 18.23
N GLY A 39 8.35 -11.12 19.37
CA GLY A 39 9.14 -11.99 20.25
C GLY A 39 10.34 -12.58 19.50
N ASP A 40 10.55 -13.89 19.61
CA ASP A 40 11.63 -14.60 18.93
C ASP A 40 11.29 -15.01 17.48
N GLN A 41 10.07 -14.72 17.02
CA GLN A 41 9.61 -15.11 15.69
C GLN A 41 9.89 -14.01 14.68
N ARG A 42 10.29 -14.43 13.47
CA ARG A 42 10.55 -13.55 12.33
C ARG A 42 9.75 -14.02 11.13
N LEU A 43 9.06 -13.09 10.48
CA LEU A 43 8.30 -13.34 9.27
C LEU A 43 8.78 -12.40 8.16
N PRO A 44 9.42 -12.93 7.10
CA PRO A 44 9.76 -12.14 5.93
C PRO A 44 8.50 -11.64 5.22
N LEU A 45 8.56 -10.40 4.77
CA LEU A 45 7.51 -9.67 4.08
C LEU A 45 7.83 -9.59 2.59
N LEU A 46 6.83 -9.89 1.74
CA LEU A 46 6.89 -9.81 0.28
C LEU A 46 5.91 -8.76 -0.22
N ASP A 47 6.31 -8.07 -1.29
CA ASP A 47 5.68 -6.88 -1.83
C ASP A 47 5.57 -5.77 -0.76
N LEU A 48 5.99 -4.55 -1.08
CA LEU A 48 5.92 -3.42 -0.14
C LEU A 48 4.95 -2.34 -0.63
N PRO A 49 3.69 -2.66 -0.98
CA PRO A 49 2.73 -1.67 -1.46
C PRO A 49 2.12 -0.89 -0.28
N PHE A 50 2.94 -0.45 0.67
CA PHE A 50 2.43 0.28 1.82
C PHE A 50 1.85 1.63 1.37
N SER A 51 0.65 1.94 1.82
CA SER A 51 0.12 3.31 1.81
C SER A 51 0.96 4.26 2.70
N TRP A 52 1.83 3.68 3.53
CA TRP A 52 2.75 4.38 4.43
C TRP A 52 4.04 3.58 4.65
N LEU A 53 5.20 4.15 4.28
CA LEU A 53 6.51 3.53 4.49
C LEU A 53 6.93 3.55 5.97
N PRO A 54 7.01 2.39 6.67
CA PRO A 54 7.32 2.39 8.10
C PRO A 54 8.80 2.71 8.40
N PRO A 55 9.10 3.48 9.46
CA PRO A 55 10.46 3.68 9.96
C PRO A 55 11.08 2.37 10.49
N GLN A 56 12.41 2.27 10.45
CA GLN A 56 13.13 1.12 11.02
C GLN A 56 12.82 0.97 12.51
N GLY A 57 12.52 -0.25 12.96
CA GLY A 57 12.24 -0.57 14.37
C GLY A 57 10.87 -0.11 14.86
N CYS A 58 10.01 0.40 13.98
CA CYS A 58 8.67 0.83 14.35
C CYS A 58 7.73 -0.36 14.56
N THR A 59 6.84 -0.27 15.55
CA THR A 59 5.77 -1.26 15.73
C THR A 59 4.64 -0.98 14.75
N VAL A 60 4.42 -1.92 13.84
CA VAL A 60 3.41 -1.82 12.78
C VAL A 60 2.32 -2.86 12.98
N ARG A 61 1.12 -2.53 12.49
CA ARG A 61 0.08 -3.50 12.20
C ARG A 61 0.06 -3.70 10.69
N ILE A 62 0.20 -4.94 10.25
CA ILE A 62 0.33 -5.32 8.85
C ILE A 62 -0.69 -6.39 8.52
N TRP A 63 -1.27 -6.34 7.32
CA TRP A 63 -2.20 -7.36 6.86
C TRP A 63 -1.88 -7.79 5.44
N GLY A 64 -2.19 -9.05 5.15
CA GLY A 64 -1.75 -9.67 3.92
C GLY A 64 -2.21 -11.11 3.80
N GLU A 65 -1.69 -11.79 2.81
CA GLU A 65 -1.94 -13.19 2.50
C GLU A 65 -0.74 -14.04 2.96
N LEU A 66 -1.00 -15.08 3.75
CA LEU A 66 0.03 -15.95 4.30
C LEU A 66 0.51 -16.96 3.25
N LEU A 67 1.83 -17.07 3.09
CA LEU A 67 2.45 -18.08 2.24
C LEU A 67 3.20 -19.10 3.11
N GLN A 68 2.68 -20.32 3.20
CA GLN A 68 3.17 -21.42 4.06
C GLN A 68 4.42 -22.15 3.54
N GLY A 69 5.14 -21.57 2.58
CA GLY A 69 6.41 -22.12 2.08
C GLY A 69 7.50 -22.23 3.16
N LYS A 70 8.69 -22.73 2.77
CA LYS A 70 9.90 -22.72 3.62
C LYS A 70 10.95 -21.79 2.98
N PRO A 71 11.23 -20.59 3.54
CA PRO A 71 10.60 -20.02 4.74
C PRO A 71 9.17 -19.53 4.48
N ARG A 72 8.37 -19.48 5.54
CA ARG A 72 7.02 -18.88 5.55
C ARG A 72 7.15 -17.39 5.33
N ARG A 73 6.24 -16.80 4.57
CA ARG A 73 6.30 -15.38 4.17
C ARG A 73 4.91 -14.77 4.22
N LEU A 74 4.83 -13.44 4.35
CA LEU A 74 3.58 -12.71 4.19
C LEU A 74 3.63 -11.91 2.90
N LEU A 75 2.68 -12.13 1.99
CA LEU A 75 2.43 -11.23 0.88
C LEU A 75 1.61 -10.05 1.41
N VAL A 76 2.25 -8.89 1.53
CA VAL A 76 1.67 -7.73 2.22
C VAL A 76 0.66 -7.04 1.32
N HIS A 77 -0.51 -6.74 1.88
CA HIS A 77 -1.47 -5.86 1.23
C HIS A 77 -1.25 -4.41 1.65
N ASP A 78 -1.16 -4.13 2.95
CA ASP A 78 -0.83 -2.80 3.47
C ASP A 78 -0.43 -2.87 4.96
N ALA A 79 0.01 -1.74 5.53
CA ALA A 79 0.34 -1.59 6.95
C ALA A 79 0.02 -0.19 7.49
N CYS A 80 -0.17 -0.10 8.80
CA CYS A 80 -0.27 1.16 9.52
C CYS A 80 0.57 1.13 10.80
N HIS A 81 0.81 2.30 11.39
CA HIS A 81 1.39 2.37 12.74
C HIS A 81 0.46 1.65 13.73
N ALA A 82 1.00 0.88 14.67
CA ALA A 82 0.17 0.06 15.57
C ALA A 82 -0.76 0.89 16.47
N SER A 83 -0.39 2.14 16.79
CA SER A 83 -1.24 3.09 17.54
C SER A 83 -2.19 3.90 16.66
N ALA A 84 -2.09 3.81 15.33
CA ALA A 84 -3.03 4.51 14.46
C ALA A 84 -4.43 3.89 14.58
N PRO A 85 -5.50 4.69 14.40
CA PRO A 85 -6.85 4.15 14.20
C PRO A 85 -6.78 3.11 13.10
N THR A 86 -7.28 1.90 13.36
CA THR A 86 -7.21 0.79 12.42
C THR A 86 -7.96 1.19 11.14
N PRO A 87 -7.27 1.43 10.01
CA PRO A 87 -7.98 1.52 8.75
C PRO A 87 -8.68 0.18 8.51
N GLU A 88 -9.86 0.18 7.88
CA GLU A 88 -10.48 -1.08 7.47
C GLU A 88 -9.48 -1.82 6.57
N PRO A 89 -9.05 -3.05 6.95
CA PRO A 89 -8.12 -3.79 6.12
C PRO A 89 -8.76 -4.05 4.77
N ARG A 90 -8.10 -3.61 3.72
CA ARG A 90 -8.50 -3.82 2.32
C ARG A 90 -7.39 -4.54 1.61
N ARG A 91 -7.77 -5.45 0.71
CA ARG A 91 -6.82 -6.05 -0.22
C ARG A 91 -6.42 -4.96 -1.21
N THR A 92 -5.22 -4.44 -1.06
CA THR A 92 -4.61 -3.60 -2.09
C THR A 92 -4.50 -4.46 -3.35
N PRO A 93 -4.96 -3.98 -4.52
CA PRO A 93 -4.84 -4.73 -5.76
C PRO A 93 -3.39 -5.17 -5.93
N THR A 94 -3.15 -6.45 -6.25
CA THR A 94 -1.80 -6.93 -6.55
C THR A 94 -1.34 -6.26 -7.84
N LEU A 95 -0.66 -5.15 -7.69
CA LEU A 95 -0.08 -4.41 -8.79
C LEU A 95 1.12 -5.20 -9.33
N ARG A 96 1.23 -5.30 -10.65
CA ARG A 96 2.38 -5.91 -11.31
C ARG A 96 3.00 -4.89 -12.26
N ALA A 97 4.31 -4.93 -12.41
CA ALA A 97 4.96 -4.18 -13.48
C ALA A 97 4.40 -4.63 -14.85
N GLY A 98 4.20 -3.67 -15.75
CA GLY A 98 3.55 -3.86 -17.05
C GLY A 98 2.02 -3.87 -17.01
N MET A 99 1.40 -3.65 -15.84
CA MET A 99 -0.05 -3.66 -15.73
C MET A 99 -0.63 -2.28 -16.07
N PRO A 100 -1.64 -2.19 -16.95
CA PRO A 100 -2.40 -0.97 -17.13
C PRO A 100 -3.26 -0.73 -15.89
N VAL A 101 -3.26 0.51 -15.39
CA VAL A 101 -4.05 0.93 -14.25
C VAL A 101 -4.81 2.21 -14.55
N THR A 102 -6.02 2.32 -14.01
CA THR A 102 -6.81 3.55 -14.00
C THR A 102 -7.11 3.90 -12.54
N LEU A 103 -6.68 5.08 -12.11
CA LEU A 103 -6.68 5.49 -10.70
C LEU A 103 -7.27 6.89 -10.57
N THR A 104 -8.08 7.10 -9.54
CA THR A 104 -8.47 8.44 -9.10
C THR A 104 -7.49 8.91 -8.03
N VAL A 105 -6.75 9.98 -8.31
CA VAL A 105 -5.63 10.44 -7.49
C VAL A 105 -5.64 11.94 -7.31
N HIS A 106 -4.97 12.40 -6.26
CA HIS A 106 -4.55 13.77 -6.09
C HIS A 106 -3.05 13.85 -6.38
N VAL A 107 -2.65 14.67 -7.34
CA VAL A 107 -1.25 14.90 -7.69
C VAL A 107 -0.69 16.00 -6.80
N ASN A 108 0.51 15.79 -6.28
CA ASN A 108 1.31 16.80 -5.58
C ASN A 108 2.72 16.80 -6.17
N ASN A 109 3.36 17.96 -6.22
CA ASN A 109 4.71 18.11 -6.72
C ASN A 109 5.64 18.30 -5.51
N VAL A 110 6.56 17.37 -5.29
CA VAL A 110 7.45 17.33 -4.12
C VAL A 110 8.89 17.39 -4.60
N GLY A 111 9.49 18.59 -4.53
CA GLY A 111 10.79 18.82 -5.15
C GLY A 111 10.68 18.69 -6.67
N ASP A 112 11.50 17.81 -7.26
CA ASP A 112 11.50 17.52 -8.70
C ASP A 112 10.63 16.30 -9.07
N GLU A 113 9.89 15.73 -8.11
CA GLU A 113 9.04 14.55 -8.32
C GLU A 113 7.56 14.92 -8.33
N GLN A 114 6.80 14.27 -9.22
CA GLN A 114 5.34 14.31 -9.22
C GLN A 114 4.78 13.04 -8.58
N VAL A 115 3.97 13.19 -7.55
CA VAL A 115 3.44 12.06 -6.77
C VAL A 115 1.92 12.06 -6.82
N ALA A 116 1.35 10.98 -7.36
CA ALA A 116 -0.07 10.70 -7.28
C ALA A 116 -0.39 9.98 -5.97
N ARG A 117 -1.37 10.50 -5.24
CA ARG A 117 -1.93 9.87 -4.05
C ARG A 117 -3.40 9.51 -4.26
N THR A 118 -3.73 8.24 -4.17
CA THR A 118 -5.12 7.76 -4.22
C THR A 118 -5.89 8.11 -2.93
N ALA A 119 -7.21 7.93 -2.94
CA ALA A 119 -8.05 8.17 -1.75
C ALA A 119 -7.68 7.26 -0.55
N ASP A 120 -7.20 6.05 -0.83
CA ASP A 120 -6.69 5.08 0.14
C ASP A 120 -5.20 5.28 0.46
N ARG A 121 -4.62 6.43 0.07
CA ARG A 121 -3.26 6.88 0.39
C ARG A 121 -2.12 6.09 -0.27
N HIS A 122 -2.40 5.21 -1.23
CA HIS A 122 -1.34 4.67 -2.07
C HIS A 122 -0.66 5.79 -2.86
N MET A 123 0.66 5.74 -2.90
CA MET A 123 1.49 6.74 -3.56
C MET A 123 2.17 6.12 -4.78
N PHE A 124 2.16 6.87 -5.86
CA PHE A 124 2.79 6.51 -7.12
C PHE A 124 3.65 7.66 -7.59
N ASN A 125 4.91 7.39 -7.91
CA ASN A 125 5.74 8.32 -8.64
C ASN A 125 5.22 8.38 -10.08
N LEU A 126 5.03 9.58 -10.61
CA LEU A 126 4.51 9.78 -11.95
C LEU A 126 5.66 10.08 -12.92
N ILE A 127 5.62 9.44 -14.08
CA ILE A 127 6.49 9.73 -15.22
C ILE A 127 5.60 10.15 -16.39
N GLY A 128 5.89 11.29 -16.99
CA GLY A 128 5.12 11.84 -18.11
C GLY A 128 5.16 13.36 -18.08
N ASP A 129 4.19 13.98 -18.75
CA ASP A 129 4.01 15.43 -18.74
C ASP A 129 3.76 15.94 -17.31
N GLU A 130 4.19 17.18 -17.06
CA GLU A 130 3.92 17.84 -15.79
C GLU A 130 2.43 18.13 -15.62
N LEU A 131 1.89 17.71 -14.48
CA LEU A 131 0.51 17.90 -14.08
C LEU A 131 0.44 18.90 -12.94
N ASP A 132 -0.53 19.81 -13.00
CA ASP A 132 -0.81 20.72 -11.88
C ASP A 132 -1.28 19.93 -10.64
N GLU A 133 -1.06 20.48 -9.45
CA GLU A 133 -1.51 19.88 -8.18
C GLU A 133 -3.04 19.92 -8.01
N ARG A 134 -3.72 18.83 -8.42
CA ARG A 134 -5.17 18.67 -8.28
C ARG A 134 -5.60 17.21 -8.38
N LYS A 135 -6.92 16.97 -8.38
CA LYS A 135 -7.47 15.62 -8.58
C LYS A 135 -7.57 15.28 -10.07
N TYR A 136 -7.16 14.06 -10.41
CA TYR A 136 -7.27 13.50 -11.75
C TYR A 136 -7.85 12.08 -11.71
N LEU A 137 -8.47 11.71 -12.82
CA LEU A 137 -8.53 10.33 -13.26
C LEU A 137 -7.31 10.08 -14.15
N LEU A 138 -6.35 9.31 -13.65
CA LEU A 138 -5.15 8.91 -14.40
C LEU A 138 -5.32 7.52 -14.97
N SER A 139 -4.87 7.32 -16.20
CA SER A 139 -4.64 6.00 -16.78
C SER A 139 -3.18 5.90 -17.21
N GLY A 140 -2.55 4.77 -16.91
CA GLY A 140 -1.14 4.59 -17.16
C GLY A 140 -0.69 3.15 -17.04
N GLU A 141 0.61 2.94 -17.18
CA GLU A 141 1.25 1.64 -17.02
C GLU A 141 2.23 1.67 -15.84
N LEU A 142 2.08 0.73 -14.92
CA LEU A 142 2.97 0.64 -13.77
C LEU A 142 4.28 -0.03 -14.17
N ILE A 143 5.41 0.66 -14.04
CA ILE A 143 6.71 0.17 -14.51
C ILE A 143 7.59 -0.40 -13.38
N THR A 144 7.42 0.09 -12.14
CA THR A 144 8.13 -0.42 -10.96
C THR A 144 7.18 -0.51 -9.77
N LEU A 145 7.51 -1.38 -8.81
CA LEU A 145 6.75 -1.55 -7.55
C LEU A 145 7.45 -0.98 -6.32
N ASN A 146 8.73 -0.58 -6.43
CA ASN A 146 9.49 -0.04 -5.30
C ASN A 146 10.48 1.07 -5.75
N PRO A 147 10.09 2.36 -5.67
CA PRO A 147 8.73 2.82 -5.38
C PRO A 147 7.76 2.45 -6.52
N PRO A 148 6.44 2.38 -6.25
CA PRO A 148 5.44 2.25 -7.31
C PRO A 148 5.56 3.43 -8.29
N THR A 149 5.88 3.16 -9.55
CA THR A 149 6.07 4.21 -10.56
C THR A 149 5.14 3.98 -11.73
N LEU A 150 4.36 4.99 -12.08
CA LEU A 150 3.33 4.98 -13.11
C LEU A 150 3.74 5.88 -14.27
N VAL A 151 3.86 5.31 -15.47
CA VAL A 151 3.95 6.10 -16.70
C VAL A 151 2.55 6.56 -17.07
N VAL A 152 2.32 7.87 -17.07
CA VAL A 152 1.02 8.48 -17.34
C VAL A 152 0.76 8.44 -18.84
N LEU A 153 -0.27 7.69 -19.26
CA LEU A 153 -0.73 7.64 -20.64
C LEU A 153 -1.87 8.64 -20.88
N GLN A 154 -2.68 8.90 -19.85
CA GLN A 154 -3.79 9.84 -19.89
C GLN A 154 -4.04 10.45 -18.50
N ALA A 155 -4.31 11.75 -18.47
CA ALA A 155 -4.71 12.48 -17.27
C ALA A 155 -5.94 13.33 -17.53
N ILE A 156 -7.04 13.06 -16.83
CA ILE A 156 -8.29 13.82 -16.95
C ILE A 156 -8.54 14.56 -15.64
N PRO A 157 -8.50 15.91 -15.61
CA PRO A 157 -8.73 16.67 -14.38
C PRO A 157 -10.19 16.50 -13.94
N ILE A 158 -10.39 16.18 -12.65
CA ILE A 158 -11.72 16.05 -12.06
C ILE A 158 -12.14 17.43 -11.55
N LEU A 159 -13.07 18.06 -12.28
CA LEU A 159 -13.66 19.33 -11.87
C LEU A 159 -14.46 19.11 -10.58
N GLN A 160 -14.09 19.82 -9.50
CA GLN A 160 -14.95 19.93 -8.34
C GLN A 160 -16.14 20.81 -8.73
N SER A 161 -17.33 20.23 -8.83
CA SER A 161 -18.55 21.02 -8.87
C SER A 161 -18.63 21.81 -7.56
N THR A 162 -18.50 23.13 -7.65
CA THR A 162 -18.84 24.04 -6.55
C THR A 162 -20.25 23.70 -6.06
N PRO A 163 -20.49 23.57 -4.74
CA PRO A 163 -21.84 23.40 -4.25
C PRO A 163 -22.64 24.62 -4.70
N THR A 164 -23.68 24.38 -5.50
CA THR A 164 -24.67 25.41 -5.82
C THR A 164 -25.24 25.89 -4.49
N GLU A 165 -24.94 27.12 -4.08
CA GLU A 165 -25.72 27.79 -3.03
C GLU A 165 -27.17 27.77 -3.49
N VAL A 166 -27.97 26.85 -2.95
CA VAL A 166 -29.42 26.96 -3.01
C VAL A 166 -29.79 28.07 -2.03
N LYS A 167 -29.71 29.32 -2.50
CA LYS A 167 -30.47 30.39 -1.90
C LYS A 167 -31.92 30.23 -2.34
N ARG A 168 -32.76 29.74 -1.44
CA ARG A 168 -34.09 30.28 -1.13
C ARG A 168 -34.73 29.52 0.02
#